data_AF-A0A815JPZ5-F1
#
_entry.id   AF-A0A815JPZ5-F1
#
_cell.length_a   1.000
_cell.length_b   1.000
_cell.length_c   1.000
_cell.angle_alpha   90.00
_cell.angle_beta   90.00
_cell.angle_gamma   90.00
#
_symmetry.space_group_name_H-M   'P 1'
#
loop_
_entity.id
_entity.type
_entity.pdbx_description
1 polymer ?
#
loop_
_entity_poly.entity_id
_entity_poly.type
_entity_poly.pdbx_seq_one_letter_code
_entity_poly.pdbx_strand_id
1 'polypeptide(L)'
;MLFTQSVLAVINYVPYGIYILYALFTDGWIKSTLRIAWEDLIIGFIRLSSYLFAAGTFYVSIVWNRNFRREFLKTFAIRKARVHPRHGKDIGLTTINVIS
;
A
#
# COMPACT_ATOMS: atom_id res chain seq x y z
N MET A 1 -10.97 8.67 9.95
CA MET A 1 -10.08 8.22 8.85
C MET A 1 -9.29 9.39 8.27
N LEU A 2 -9.94 10.44 7.75
CA LEU A 2 -9.27 11.64 7.21
C LEU A 2 -8.34 12.30 8.23
N PHE A 3 -8.81 12.61 9.44
CA PHE A 3 -7.99 13.23 10.48
C PHE A 3 -6.72 12.42 10.81
N THR A 4 -6.86 11.10 11.01
CA THR A 4 -5.74 10.20 11.28
C THR A 4 -4.74 10.15 10.12
N GLN A 5 -5.22 10.13 8.87
CA GLN A 5 -4.37 10.19 7.69
C GLN A 5 -3.65 11.53 7.56
N SER A 6 -4.33 12.64 7.85
CA SER A 6 -3.73 13.99 7.83
C SER A 6 -2.64 14.13 8.89
N VAL A 7 -2.90 13.70 10.13
CA VAL A 7 -1.91 13.74 11.22
C VAL A 7 -0.67 12.93 10.86
N LEU A 8 -0.87 11.72 10.34
CA LEU A 8 0.25 10.87 9.97
C LEU A 8 1.01 11.38 8.73
N ALA A 9 0.31 12.01 7.78
CA ALA A 9 0.96 12.68 6.65
C ALA A 9 1.85 13.83 7.14
N VAL A 10 1.36 14.68 8.05
CA VAL A 10 2.15 15.78 8.63
C VAL A 10 3.40 15.23 9.33
N ILE A 11 3.25 14.19 10.17
CA ILE A 11 4.38 13.60 10.90
C ILE A 11 5.46 13.05 9.96
N ASN A 12 5.09 12.54 8.78
CA ASN A 12 6.06 11.97 7.84
C ASN A 12 6.67 13.01 6.88
N TYR A 13 5.87 13.96 6.41
CA TYR A 13 6.33 14.96 5.43
C TYR A 13 7.08 16.13 6.07
N VAL A 14 6.76 16.50 7.31
CA VAL A 14 7.42 17.62 8.00
C VAL A 14 8.93 17.36 8.20
N PRO A 15 9.38 16.20 8.72
CA PRO A 15 10.81 15.90 8.86
C PRO A 15 11.56 15.96 7.53
N TYR A 16 10.93 15.45 6.47
CA TYR A 16 11.49 15.49 5.12
C TYR A 16 11.63 16.92 4.58
N GLY A 17 10.61 17.75 4.76
CA GLY A 17 10.64 19.15 4.35
C GLY A 17 11.68 19.98 5.12
N ILE A 18 11.77 19.77 6.44
CA ILE A 18 12.80 20.41 7.29
C ILE A 18 14.20 20.01 6.82
N TYR A 19 14.42 18.73 6.51
CA TYR A 19 15.71 18.26 6.00
C TYR A 19 16.09 18.92 4.68
N ILE A 20 15.16 19.02 3.72
CA ILE A 20 15.42 19.67 2.43
C ILE A 20 15.80 21.14 2.62
N LEU A 21 15.05 21.86 3.45
CA LEU A 21 15.37 23.26 3.75
C LEU A 21 16.75 23.39 4.38
N TYR A 22 17.05 22.54 5.36
CA TYR A 22 18.37 22.51 5.98
C TYR A 22 19.49 22.19 4.98
N ALA A 23 19.29 21.23 4.07
CA ALA A 23 20.25 20.89 3.03
C ALA A 23 20.49 22.07 2.09
N LEU A 24 19.42 22.74 1.63
CA LEU A 24 19.50 23.95 0.81
C LEU A 24 20.27 25.09 1.49
N PHE A 25 20.02 25.34 2.77
CA PHE A 25 20.72 26.39 3.52
C PHE A 25 22.19 26.07 3.81
N THR A 26 22.55 24.78 3.85
CA THR A 26 23.91 24.33 4.20
C THR A 26 24.72 23.80 3.01
N ASP A 27 24.23 23.99 1.78
CA ASP A 27 24.78 23.43 0.54
C ASP A 27 26.21 23.93 0.22
N GLY A 28 26.64 25.04 0.82
CA GLY A 28 28.00 25.58 0.68
C GLY A 28 28.90 25.40 1.90
N TRP A 29 28.44 24.73 2.96
CA TRP A 29 29.18 24.65 4.22
C TRP A 29 30.15 23.48 4.20
N ILE A 30 31.38 23.71 4.69
CA ILE A 30 32.34 22.64 4.91
C ILE A 30 31.84 21.80 6.09
N LYS A 31 31.32 20.61 5.78
CA LYS A 31 30.81 19.65 6.77
C LYS A 31 31.88 18.62 7.07
N SER A 32 31.97 18.18 8.33
CA SER A 32 32.83 17.04 8.69
C SER A 32 32.25 15.74 8.13
N THR A 33 33.11 14.77 7.83
CA THR A 33 32.69 13.44 7.32
C THR A 33 31.68 12.76 8.25
N LEU A 34 31.85 12.93 9.57
CA LEU A 34 30.91 12.40 10.57
C LEU A 34 29.53 13.04 10.45
N ARG A 35 29.46 14.36 10.22
CA ARG A 35 28.19 15.08 10.05
C ARG A 35 27.46 14.63 8.79
N ILE A 36 28.19 14.42 7.68
CA ILE A 36 27.62 13.90 6.43
C ILE A 36 27.03 12.49 6.65
N ALA A 37 27.75 11.60 7.33
CA ALA A 37 27.26 10.26 7.63
C ALA A 37 25.98 10.28 8.49
N TRP A 38 25.89 11.20 9.45
CA TRP A 38 24.67 11.38 10.25
C TRP A 38 23.49 11.91 9.41
N GLU A 39 23.73 12.88 8.53
CA GLU A 39 22.71 13.41 7.63
C GLU A 39 22.15 12.31 6.72
N ASP A 40 23.00 11.46 6.15
CA ASP A 40 22.59 10.32 5.33
C ASP A 40 21.78 9.28 6.12
N LEU A 41 22.20 8.98 7.35
CA LEU A 41 21.47 8.04 8.22
C LEU A 41 20.06 8.57 8.56
N ILE A 42 19.96 9.87 8.86
CA ILE A 42 18.67 10.53 9.15
C ILE A 42 17.76 10.50 7.92
N ILE A 43 18.28 10.80 6.71
CA ILE A 43 17.51 10.67 5.46
C ILE A 43 17.02 9.24 5.27
N GLY A 44 17.90 8.26 5.47
CA GLY A 44 17.56 6.84 5.35
C GLY A 44 16.39 6.48 6.26
N PHE A 45 16.42 6.96 7.50
CA PHE A 45 15.34 6.75 8.47
C PHE A 45 14.03 7.43 8.03
N ILE A 46 14.07 8.69 7.59
CA ILE A 46 12.88 9.41 7.10
C ILE A 46 12.26 8.72 5.87
N ARG A 47 13.09 8.20 4.96
CA ARG A 47 12.60 7.43 3.81
C ARG A 47 11.95 6.12 4.26
N LEU A 48 12.58 5.40 5.18
CA LEU A 48 12.04 4.16 5.73
C LEU A 48 10.69 4.38 6.42
N SER A 49 10.56 5.43 7.24
CA SER A 49 9.29 5.78 7.90
C SER A 49 8.20 6.15 6.90
N SER A 50 8.55 6.82 5.80
CA SER A 50 7.62 7.14 4.72
C SER A 50 7.09 5.88 4.04
N TYR A 51 7.97 4.92 3.73
CA TYR A 51 7.56 3.64 3.15
C TYR A 51 6.71 2.80 4.10
N LEU A 52 7.11 2.70 5.37
CA LEU A 52 6.34 1.97 6.38
C LEU A 52 4.95 2.58 6.59
N PHE A 53 4.83 3.90 6.51
CA PHE A 53 3.54 4.57 6.58
C PHE A 53 2.67 4.35 5.34
N ALA A 54 3.24 4.39 4.14
CA ALA A 54 2.53 4.06 2.91
C ALA A 54 2.01 2.61 2.97
N ALA A 55 2.82 1.66 3.44
CA ALA A 55 2.39 0.29 3.68
C ALA A 55 1.32 0.22 4.79
N GLY A 56 1.52 0.91 5.91
CA GLY A 56 0.60 0.93 7.05
C GLY A 56 -0.78 1.49 6.70
N THR A 57 -0.86 2.54 5.89
CA THR A 57 -2.13 3.12 5.44
C THR A 57 -2.95 2.15 4.58
N PHE A 58 -2.29 1.28 3.80
CA PHE A 58 -2.96 0.18 3.10
C PHE A 58 -3.57 -0.83 4.08
N TYR A 59 -2.83 -1.26 5.11
CA TYR A 59 -3.34 -2.17 6.13
C TYR A 59 -4.49 -1.56 6.95
N VAL A 60 -4.34 -0.31 7.38
CA VAL A 60 -5.41 0.44 8.07
C VAL A 60 -6.65 0.55 7.19
N SER A 61 -6.48 0.75 5.88
CA SER A 61 -7.62 0.80 4.94
C SER A 61 -8.32 -0.55 4.81
N ILE A 62 -7.58 -1.67 4.80
CA ILE A 62 -8.18 -3.02 4.79
C ILE A 62 -8.94 -3.32 6.09
N VAL A 63 -8.38 -2.95 7.24
CA VAL A 63 -8.95 -3.26 8.55
C VAL A 63 -10.16 -2.38 8.86
N TRP A 64 -10.05 -1.07 8.58
CA TRP A 64 -11.03 -0.08 9.03
C TRP A 64 -12.18 0.14 8.04
N ASN A 65 -11.96 -0.04 6.74
CA ASN A 65 -12.98 0.23 5.72
C ASN A 65 -13.67 -1.05 5.25
N ARG A 66 -14.86 -1.32 5.80
CA ARG A 66 -15.70 -2.49 5.42
C ARG A 66 -16.00 -2.55 3.92
N ASN A 67 -16.19 -1.41 3.26
CA ASN A 67 -16.48 -1.36 1.83
C ASN A 67 -15.24 -1.75 1.00
N PHE A 68 -14.08 -1.20 1.36
CA PHE A 68 -12.80 -1.54 0.73
C PHE A 68 -12.47 -3.03 0.91
N ARG A 69 -12.67 -3.58 2.11
CA ARG A 69 -12.48 -5.01 2.39
C ARG A 69 -13.37 -5.89 1.50
N ARG A 70 -14.62 -5.49 1.28
CA ARG A 70 -15.58 -6.26 0.46
C ARG A 70 -15.18 -6.26 -1.02
N GLU A 71 -14.71 -5.14 -1.56
CA GLU A 71 -14.22 -5.06 -2.94
C GLU A 71 -12.88 -5.76 -3.15
N PHE A 72 -11.97 -5.64 -2.17
CA PHE A 72 -10.69 -6.33 -2.19
C PHE A 72 -10.90 -7.85 -2.23
N LEU A 73 -11.73 -8.39 -1.32
CA LEU A 73 -12.07 -9.82 -1.30
C LEU A 73 -12.74 -10.28 -2.60
N LYS A 74 -13.63 -9.48 -3.19
CA LYS A 74 -14.26 -9.79 -4.50
C LYS A 74 -13.22 -9.91 -5.62
N THR A 75 -12.28 -8.98 -5.69
CA THR A 75 -11.21 -8.99 -6.71
C THR A 75 -10.33 -10.25 -6.60
N PHE A 76 -9.98 -10.66 -5.37
CA PHE A 76 -9.23 -11.89 -5.15
C PHE A 76 -10.06 -13.17 -5.39
N ALA A 77 -11.36 -13.15 -5.06
CA ALA A 77 -12.27 -14.27 -5.34
C ALA A 77 -12.47 -14.48 -6.85
N ILE A 78 -12.56 -13.40 -7.64
CA ILE A 78 -12.68 -13.46 -9.11
C ILE A 78 -11.41 -14.05 -9.74
N ARG A 79 -10.21 -13.74 -9.19
CA ARG A 79 -8.96 -14.38 -9.67
C ARG A 79 -8.95 -15.88 -9.38
N LYS A 80 -9.42 -16.32 -8.21
CA LYS A 80 -9.52 -17.75 -7.87
C LYS A 80 -10.48 -18.50 -8.81
N ALA A 81 -11.59 -17.88 -9.22
CA ALA A 81 -12.54 -18.45 -10.17
C ALA A 81 -12.01 -18.57 -11.62
N ARG A 82 -11.06 -17.72 -12.03
CA ARG A 82 -10.45 -17.82 -13.37
C ARG A 82 -9.31 -18.84 -13.47
N VAL A 83 -8.61 -19.12 -12.37
CA VAL A 83 -7.52 -20.11 -12.34
C VAL A 83 -8.04 -21.55 -12.25
N HIS A 84 -9.27 -21.74 -11.77
CA HIS A 84 -10.02 -22.97 -11.92
C HIS A 84 -11.34 -22.70 -12.63
N PRO A 85 -11.36 -22.68 -13.98
CA PRO A 85 -12.61 -22.97 -14.66
C PRO A 85 -13.07 -24.32 -14.13
N ARG A 86 -14.24 -24.35 -13.48
CA ARG A 86 -14.92 -25.60 -13.14
C ARG A 86 -15.12 -26.34 -14.46
N HIS A 87 -14.22 -27.27 -14.74
CA HIS A 87 -14.32 -28.16 -15.86
C HIS A 87 -15.47 -29.12 -15.56
N GLY A 88 -16.52 -29.03 -16.37
CA GLY A 88 -17.49 -30.10 -16.61
C GLY A 88 -18.25 -30.61 -15.40
N LYS A 89 -19.40 -30.00 -15.09
CA LYS A 89 -20.48 -30.74 -14.43
C LYS A 89 -21.85 -30.41 -15.00
N ASP A 90 -21.96 -30.39 -16.34
CA ASP A 90 -23.23 -30.30 -17.05
C ASP A 90 -23.21 -31.23 -18.28
N ILE A 91 -23.01 -32.53 -18.06
CA ILE A 91 -23.40 -33.56 -19.04
C ILE A 91 -24.18 -34.62 -18.27
N GLY A 92 -25.45 -34.33 -18.05
CA GLY A 92 -26.35 -35.21 -17.31
C GLY A 92 -27.79 -34.86 -17.65
N LEU A 93 -28.40 -35.75 -18.43
CA LEU A 93 -29.84 -35.93 -18.62
C LEU A 93 -30.57 -34.89 -19.50
N THR A 94 -30.45 -35.10 -20.81
CA THR A 94 -31.58 -34.86 -21.73
C THR A 94 -31.99 -36.18 -22.37
N THR A 95 -32.59 -37.05 -21.54
CA THR A 95 -33.50 -38.10 -21.99
C THR A 95 -34.74 -37.42 -22.59
N ILE A 96 -34.68 -37.09 -23.88
CA ILE A 96 -35.88 -36.70 -24.62
C ILE A 96 -36.50 -37.98 -25.14
N ASN A 97 -37.44 -38.48 -24.34
CA ASN A 97 -38.52 -39.36 -24.75
C ASN A 97 -39.39 -38.59 -25.75
N VAL A 98 -39.42 -38.98 -27.02
CA VAL A 98 -40.54 -38.64 -27.90
C VAL A 98 -41.02 -39.93 -28.56
N ILE A 99 -42.11 -40.40 -27.97
CA ILE A 99 -43.11 -41.30 -28.52
C ILE A 99 -43.82 -40.54 -29.66
N SER A 100 -43.78 -41.07 -30.88
CA SER A 100 -44.92 -41.23 -31.82
C SER A 100 -44.42 -41.61 -33.20
#